data_AF-A0A820GD73-F1
#
_entry.id   AF-A0A820GD73-F1
#
_cell.length_a   1.000
_cell.length_b   1.000
_cell.length_c   1.000
_cell.angle_alpha   90.00
_cell.angle_beta   90.00
_cell.angle_gamma   90.00
#
_symmetry.space_group_name_H-M   'P 1'
#
loop_
_entity.id
_entity.type
_entity.pdbx_description
1 polymer ?
#
loop_
_entity_poly.entity_id
_entity_poly.type
_entity_poly.pdbx_seq_one_letter_code
_entity_poly.pdbx_strand_id
1 'polypeptide(L)'
;MINRKKYFEQLLNDSPTEDCGWIEFNIGRALSFKCEWNQAREYYNRAYDLMMKNKPTRVKDSAWILNNIGAILRDQKKYDDAMNYFLHALKIREKFYSYDSVHIAHVLNNIGIILFHQRKYDESLDYHKKAMKIYEEVYPPGHPRSKKTISKRSYTIQIRPVLRAVFSPYNKGSNTAVCSIEYDNITPALR
;
A
#
# COMPACT_ATOMS: atom_id res chain seq x y z
N MET A 1 -26.21 5.01 6.38
CA MET A 1 -25.03 5.36 7.20
C MET A 1 -25.01 4.44 8.41
N ILE A 2 -23.97 3.63 8.60
CA ILE A 2 -23.85 2.81 9.81
C ILE A 2 -23.60 3.76 10.99
N ASN A 3 -24.52 3.75 11.97
CA ASN A 3 -24.42 4.56 13.17
C ASN A 3 -23.14 4.15 13.93
N ARG A 4 -22.18 5.08 14.07
CA ARG A 4 -20.90 4.83 14.73
C ARG A 4 -21.09 4.23 16.13
N LYS A 5 -22.13 4.64 16.86
CA LYS A 5 -22.48 4.10 18.18
C LYS A 5 -22.86 2.62 18.11
N LYS A 6 -23.65 2.23 17.12
CA LYS A 6 -24.08 0.83 16.88
C LYS A 6 -22.91 -0.06 16.43
N TYR A 7 -21.94 0.50 15.71
CA TYR A 7 -20.68 -0.17 15.36
C TYR A 7 -19.80 -0.41 16.59
N PHE A 8 -19.66 0.59 17.48
CA PHE A 8 -18.90 0.44 18.73
C PHE A 8 -19.57 -0.54 19.71
N GLU A 9 -20.90 -0.52 19.81
CA GLU A 9 -21.68 -1.47 20.62
C GLU A 9 -21.58 -2.91 20.08
N GLN A 10 -21.48 -3.11 18.76
CA GLN A 10 -21.17 -4.43 18.19
C GLN A 10 -19.75 -4.89 18.56
N LEU A 11 -18.76 -3.99 18.44
CA LEU A 11 -17.36 -4.28 18.73
C LEU A 11 -17.12 -4.74 20.18
N LEU A 12 -17.88 -4.18 21.12
CA LEU A 12 -17.81 -4.52 22.55
C LEU A 12 -18.52 -5.83 22.91
N ASN A 13 -19.40 -6.32 22.03
CA ASN A 13 -20.22 -7.51 22.25
C ASN A 13 -19.74 -8.74 21.45
N ASP A 14 -18.70 -8.60 20.63
CA ASP A 14 -18.17 -9.72 19.86
C ASP A 14 -17.21 -10.60 20.71
N SER A 15 -17.13 -11.89 20.36
CA SER A 15 -16.48 -12.99 21.09
C SER A 15 -14.97 -12.76 21.33
N PRO A 16 -14.37 -13.32 22.42
CA PRO A 16 -12.92 -13.32 22.68
C PRO A 16 -12.03 -13.79 21.49
N THR A 17 -12.63 -14.51 20.54
CA THR A 17 -11.99 -14.96 19.30
C THR A 17 -11.71 -13.85 18.29
N GLU A 18 -12.30 -12.65 18.44
CA GLU A 18 -12.04 -11.49 17.57
C GLU A 18 -10.72 -10.79 17.88
N ASP A 19 -10.40 -10.64 19.17
CA ASP A 19 -9.11 -10.11 19.62
C ASP A 19 -7.97 -11.02 19.18
N CYS A 20 -8.19 -12.34 19.17
CA CYS A 20 -7.20 -13.32 18.72
C CYS A 20 -6.69 -13.01 17.30
N GLY A 21 -7.56 -12.62 16.36
CA GLY A 21 -7.14 -12.30 14.99
C GLY A 21 -6.19 -11.09 14.93
N TRP A 22 -6.49 -10.04 15.69
CA TRP A 22 -5.64 -8.86 15.78
C TRP A 22 -4.36 -9.10 16.58
N ILE A 23 -4.41 -9.95 17.60
CA ILE A 23 -3.23 -10.39 18.38
C ILE A 23 -2.28 -11.15 17.47
N GLU A 24 -2.76 -12.16 16.74
CA GLU A 24 -1.97 -12.91 15.77
C GLU A 24 -1.34 -11.98 14.71
N PHE A 25 -2.12 -11.04 14.19
CA PHE A 25 -1.61 -10.03 13.25
C PHE A 25 -0.49 -9.18 13.86
N ASN A 26 -0.66 -8.69 15.09
CA ASN A 26 0.34 -7.86 15.74
C ASN A 26 1.63 -8.64 16.05
N ILE A 27 1.53 -9.91 16.43
CA ILE A 27 2.70 -10.78 16.61
C ILE A 27 3.41 -11.00 15.28
N GLY A 28 2.66 -11.32 14.21
CA GLY A 28 3.23 -11.44 12.85
C GLY A 28 3.95 -10.16 12.41
N ARG A 29 3.40 -8.99 12.74
CA ARG A 29 4.05 -7.69 12.45
C ARG A 29 5.34 -7.49 13.24
N ALA A 30 5.35 -7.83 14.52
CA ALA A 30 6.57 -7.75 15.34
C ALA A 30 7.67 -8.67 14.80
N LEU A 31 7.34 -9.90 14.42
CA LEU A 31 8.27 -10.87 13.82
C LEU A 31 8.78 -10.40 12.45
N SER A 32 7.91 -9.78 11.64
CA SER A 32 8.31 -9.19 10.37
C SER A 32 9.37 -8.10 10.54
N PHE A 33 9.26 -7.25 11.57
CA PHE A 33 10.28 -6.24 11.87
C PHE A 33 11.61 -6.84 12.35
N LYS A 34 11.58 -8.04 12.93
CA LYS A 34 12.78 -8.81 13.28
C LYS A 34 13.37 -9.60 12.11
N CYS A 35 12.78 -9.50 10.91
CA CYS A 35 13.15 -10.31 9.76
C CYS A 35 12.96 -11.82 10.00
N GLU A 36 12.01 -12.22 10.85
CA GLU A 36 11.60 -13.60 11.08
C GLU A 36 10.43 -13.97 10.14
N TRP A 37 10.66 -13.84 8.84
CA TRP A 37 9.64 -13.84 7.77
C TRP A 37 8.73 -15.09 7.76
N ASN A 38 9.31 -16.27 8.00
CA ASN A 38 8.56 -17.53 7.96
C ASN A 38 7.57 -17.61 9.12
N GLN A 39 8.01 -17.30 10.34
CA GLN A 39 7.13 -17.25 11.50
C GLN A 39 6.09 -16.15 11.33
N ALA A 40 6.50 -14.94 10.91
CA ALA A 40 5.58 -13.85 10.63
C ALA A 40 4.45 -14.26 9.66
N ARG A 41 4.79 -15.02 8.62
CA ARG A 41 3.82 -15.54 7.64
C ARG A 41 2.83 -16.53 8.26
N GLU A 42 3.26 -17.40 9.17
CA GLU A 42 2.36 -18.32 9.88
C GLU A 42 1.32 -17.56 10.72
N TYR A 43 1.78 -16.60 11.53
CA TYR A 43 0.90 -15.73 12.32
C TYR A 43 -0.07 -14.95 11.43
N TYR A 44 0.40 -14.43 10.30
CA TYR A 44 -0.47 -13.75 9.33
C TYR A 44 -1.52 -14.69 8.70
N ASN A 45 -1.15 -15.92 8.34
CA ASN A 45 -2.12 -16.88 7.81
C ASN A 45 -3.20 -17.21 8.85
N ARG A 46 -2.82 -17.45 10.11
CA ARG A 46 -3.78 -17.67 11.20
C ARG A 46 -4.69 -16.47 11.42
N ALA A 47 -4.13 -15.25 11.44
CA ALA A 47 -4.90 -14.02 11.52
C ALA A 47 -5.89 -13.91 10.36
N TYR A 48 -5.47 -14.23 9.13
CA TYR A 48 -6.32 -14.16 7.95
C TYR A 48 -7.50 -15.12 8.08
N ASP A 49 -7.24 -16.38 8.45
CA ASP A 49 -8.28 -17.40 8.63
C ASP A 49 -9.29 -17.01 9.71
N LEU A 50 -8.84 -16.43 10.82
CA LEU A 50 -9.71 -15.93 11.88
C LEU A 50 -10.60 -14.78 11.39
N MET A 51 -10.03 -13.82 10.65
CA MET A 51 -10.77 -12.67 10.08
C MET A 51 -11.75 -13.09 8.99
N MET A 52 -11.46 -14.16 8.25
CA MET A 52 -12.35 -14.69 7.20
C MET A 52 -13.48 -15.56 7.77
N LYS A 53 -13.25 -16.26 8.89
CA LYS A 53 -14.28 -17.07 9.57
C LYS A 53 -15.31 -16.21 10.31
N ASN A 54 -14.91 -15.05 10.85
CA ASN A 54 -15.78 -14.21 11.68
C ASN A 54 -16.61 -13.20 10.86
N LYS A 55 -17.82 -13.60 10.43
CA LYS A 55 -18.87 -12.77 9.77
C LYS A 55 -18.37 -11.98 8.52
N PRO A 56 -19.26 -11.57 7.59
CA PRO A 56 -18.87 -10.72 6.45
C PRO A 56 -18.33 -9.33 6.86
N THR A 57 -18.44 -8.95 8.14
CA THR A 57 -17.99 -7.65 8.67
C THR A 57 -16.47 -7.51 8.75
N ARG A 58 -15.71 -8.61 8.91
CA ARG A 58 -14.24 -8.58 9.10
C ARG A 58 -13.44 -8.93 7.85
N VAL A 59 -14.10 -9.40 6.78
CA VAL A 59 -13.46 -9.60 5.46
C VAL A 59 -12.74 -8.33 4.98
N LYS A 60 -13.23 -7.15 5.36
CA LYS A 60 -12.59 -5.87 5.08
C LYS A 60 -11.21 -5.71 5.76
N ASP A 61 -11.04 -6.28 6.95
CA ASP A 61 -9.84 -6.13 7.78
C ASP A 61 -8.72 -7.07 7.28
N SER A 62 -9.05 -8.14 6.56
CA SER A 62 -8.08 -9.06 5.99
C SER A 62 -7.14 -8.41 4.96
N ALA A 63 -7.53 -7.28 4.36
CA ALA A 63 -6.69 -6.48 3.48
C ALA A 63 -5.39 -5.98 4.16
N TRP A 64 -5.42 -5.77 5.48
CA TRP A 64 -4.22 -5.42 6.25
C TRP A 64 -3.22 -6.56 6.28
N ILE A 65 -3.71 -7.77 6.51
CA ILE A 65 -2.90 -8.97 6.59
C ILE A 65 -2.30 -9.28 5.22
N LEU A 66 -3.12 -9.26 4.16
CA LEU A 66 -2.67 -9.46 2.78
C LEU A 66 -1.58 -8.47 2.38
N ASN A 67 -1.73 -7.17 2.71
CA ASN A 67 -0.70 -6.18 2.43
C ASN A 67 0.63 -6.48 3.14
N ASN A 68 0.60 -6.99 4.38
CA ASN A 68 1.83 -7.34 5.10
C ASN A 68 2.47 -8.64 4.57
N ILE A 69 1.68 -9.63 4.17
CA ILE A 69 2.18 -10.82 3.47
C ILE A 69 2.83 -10.40 2.14
N GLY A 70 2.18 -9.51 1.37
CA GLY A 70 2.75 -8.96 0.14
C GLY A 70 4.07 -8.23 0.37
N ALA A 71 4.18 -7.43 1.44
CA ALA A 71 5.43 -6.76 1.80
C ALA A 71 6.54 -7.76 2.15
N ILE A 72 6.22 -8.81 2.91
CA ILE A 72 7.12 -9.92 3.21
C ILE A 72 7.70 -10.53 1.93
N LEU A 73 6.82 -10.86 0.98
CA LEU A 73 7.21 -11.48 -0.28
C LEU A 73 8.01 -10.53 -1.18
N ARG A 74 7.66 -9.25 -1.21
CA ARG A 74 8.39 -8.22 -1.95
C ARG A 74 9.84 -8.13 -1.47
N ASP A 75 10.06 -8.07 -0.17
CA ASP A 75 11.41 -7.94 0.38
C ASP A 75 12.22 -9.24 0.23
N GLN A 76 11.53 -10.40 0.15
CA GLN A 76 12.10 -11.67 -0.32
C GLN A 76 12.32 -11.73 -1.85
N LYS A 77 12.03 -10.65 -2.59
CA LYS A 77 12.11 -10.53 -4.05
C LYS A 77 11.17 -11.49 -4.83
N LYS A 78 10.13 -12.02 -4.18
CA LYS A 78 9.08 -12.83 -4.79
C LYS A 78 7.98 -11.92 -5.35
N TYR A 79 8.33 -11.20 -6.40
CA TYR A 79 7.53 -10.08 -6.91
C TYR A 79 6.16 -10.49 -7.45
N ASP A 80 6.07 -11.60 -8.17
CA ASP A 80 4.80 -12.05 -8.76
C ASP A 80 3.81 -12.51 -7.68
N ASP A 81 4.30 -13.26 -6.69
CA ASP A 81 3.49 -13.64 -5.53
C ASP A 81 3.03 -12.39 -4.75
N ALA A 82 3.96 -11.46 -4.47
CA ALA A 82 3.64 -10.22 -3.77
C ALA A 82 2.56 -9.41 -4.50
N MET A 83 2.63 -9.34 -5.83
CA MET A 83 1.64 -8.65 -6.66
C MET A 83 0.23 -9.22 -6.45
N ASN A 84 0.09 -10.55 -6.43
CA ASN A 84 -1.20 -11.21 -6.19
C ASN A 84 -1.81 -10.81 -4.85
N TYR A 85 -0.99 -10.76 -3.78
CA TYR A 85 -1.46 -10.33 -2.45
C TYR A 85 -1.86 -8.86 -2.42
N PHE A 86 -1.09 -7.97 -3.06
CA PHE A 86 -1.43 -6.54 -3.11
C PHE A 86 -2.69 -6.27 -3.93
N LEU A 87 -2.88 -6.93 -5.09
CA LEU A 87 -4.09 -6.80 -5.89
C LEU A 87 -5.33 -7.32 -5.14
N HIS A 88 -5.18 -8.42 -4.39
CA HIS A 88 -6.27 -8.93 -3.55
C HIS A 88 -6.61 -7.95 -2.42
N ALA A 89 -5.61 -7.40 -1.73
CA ALA A 89 -5.81 -6.38 -0.70
C ALA A 89 -6.51 -5.13 -1.28
N LEU A 90 -6.11 -4.68 -2.48
CA LEU A 90 -6.72 -3.55 -3.18
C LEU A 90 -8.21 -3.79 -3.45
N LYS A 91 -8.54 -4.97 -4.02
CA LYS A 91 -9.93 -5.35 -4.33
C LYS A 91 -10.84 -5.36 -3.09
N ILE A 92 -10.32 -5.82 -1.95
CA ILE A 92 -11.06 -5.79 -0.68
C ILE A 92 -11.25 -4.35 -0.21
N ARG A 93 -10.22 -3.50 -0.27
CA ARG A 93 -10.32 -2.09 0.13
C ARG A 93 -11.31 -1.32 -0.73
N GLU A 94 -11.25 -1.48 -2.04
CA GLU A 94 -12.18 -0.85 -2.98
C GLU A 94 -13.64 -1.29 -2.73
N LYS A 95 -13.85 -2.56 -2.38
CA LYS A 95 -15.19 -3.09 -2.09
C LYS A 95 -15.80 -2.56 -0.79
N PHE A 96 -15.02 -2.50 0.28
CA PHE A 96 -15.56 -2.25 1.64
C PHE A 96 -15.32 -0.84 2.15
N TYR A 97 -14.36 -0.12 1.57
CA TYR A 97 -13.94 1.17 2.07
C TYR A 97 -13.93 2.22 0.95
N SER A 98 -15.08 2.84 0.72
CA SER A 98 -15.20 3.98 -0.20
C SER A 98 -14.37 5.21 0.23
N TYR A 99 -13.84 5.23 1.46
CA TYR A 99 -13.06 6.34 2.05
C TYR A 99 -11.72 5.92 2.66
N ASP A 100 -11.26 4.68 2.44
CA ASP A 100 -9.94 4.23 2.94
C ASP A 100 -8.82 4.58 1.97
N SER A 101 -8.80 5.86 1.63
CA SER A 101 -7.96 6.42 0.60
C SER A 101 -6.46 6.28 0.94
N VAL A 102 -6.09 6.42 2.21
CA VAL A 102 -4.68 6.28 2.63
C VAL A 102 -4.16 4.87 2.42
N HIS A 103 -4.91 3.84 2.81
CA HIS A 103 -4.40 2.48 2.66
C HIS A 103 -4.45 1.98 1.21
N ILE A 104 -5.40 2.47 0.40
CA ILE A 104 -5.36 2.29 -1.05
C ILE A 104 -4.07 2.88 -1.62
N ALA A 105 -3.70 4.11 -1.24
CA ALA A 105 -2.45 4.74 -1.67
C ALA A 105 -1.20 3.95 -1.25
N HIS A 106 -1.19 3.35 -0.06
CA HIS A 106 -0.10 2.47 0.39
C HIS A 106 0.04 1.23 -0.49
N VAL A 107 -1.08 0.57 -0.81
CA VAL A 107 -1.08 -0.63 -1.67
C VAL A 107 -0.62 -0.29 -3.10
N LEU A 108 -1.15 0.80 -3.68
CA LEU A 108 -0.73 1.29 -5.00
C LEU A 108 0.76 1.60 -5.05
N ASN A 109 1.31 2.21 -3.98
CA ASN A 109 2.73 2.48 -3.87
C ASN A 109 3.57 1.19 -3.85
N ASN A 110 3.11 0.15 -3.16
CA ASN A 110 3.79 -1.16 -3.14
C ASN A 110 3.76 -1.86 -4.51
N ILE A 111 2.64 -1.76 -5.23
CA ILE A 111 2.52 -2.23 -6.62
C ILE A 111 3.52 -1.49 -7.52
N GLY A 112 3.60 -0.16 -7.40
CA GLY A 112 4.57 0.67 -8.13
C GLY A 112 6.03 0.23 -7.90
N ILE A 113 6.39 -0.10 -6.67
CA ILE A 113 7.73 -0.63 -6.32
C ILE A 113 7.99 -1.98 -6.99
N ILE A 114 7.02 -2.89 -7.00
CA ILE A 114 7.17 -4.19 -7.67
C ILE A 114 7.40 -4.00 -9.16
N LEU A 115 6.59 -3.18 -9.81
CA LEU A 115 6.69 -2.91 -11.25
C LEU A 115 8.06 -2.30 -11.61
N PHE A 116 8.59 -1.43 -10.75
CA PHE A 116 9.95 -0.91 -10.91
C PHE A 116 11.00 -2.03 -10.89
N HIS A 117 10.92 -2.96 -9.95
CA HIS A 117 11.83 -4.11 -9.90
C HIS A 117 11.67 -5.07 -11.08
N GLN A 118 10.47 -5.14 -11.66
CA GLN A 118 10.18 -5.87 -12.91
C GLN A 118 10.57 -5.09 -14.18
N ARG A 119 11.18 -3.90 -14.05
CA ARG A 119 11.57 -2.99 -15.15
C ARG A 119 10.39 -2.45 -15.98
N LYS A 120 9.17 -2.52 -15.44
CA LYS A 120 7.95 -1.92 -16.02
C LYS A 120 7.83 -0.48 -15.55
N TYR A 121 8.73 0.37 -16.02
CA TYR A 121 8.93 1.70 -15.45
C TYR A 121 7.76 2.66 -15.69
N ASP A 122 7.12 2.60 -16.86
CA ASP A 122 5.96 3.45 -17.16
C ASP A 122 4.75 3.07 -16.29
N GLU A 123 4.45 1.77 -16.19
CA GLU A 123 3.39 1.28 -15.30
C GLU A 123 3.69 1.64 -13.83
N SER A 124 4.94 1.48 -13.39
CA SER A 124 5.38 1.88 -12.05
C SER A 124 5.08 3.35 -11.76
N LEU A 125 5.41 4.24 -12.71
CA LEU A 125 5.16 5.67 -12.60
C LEU A 125 3.66 5.97 -12.48
N ASP A 126 2.81 5.30 -13.25
CA ASP A 126 1.37 5.49 -13.18
C ASP A 126 0.78 5.10 -11.82
N TYR A 127 1.22 3.99 -11.24
CA TYR A 127 0.78 3.57 -9.90
C TYR A 127 1.26 4.54 -8.82
N HIS A 128 2.50 5.04 -8.93
CA HIS A 128 3.02 6.06 -8.02
C HIS A 128 2.24 7.39 -8.13
N LYS A 129 1.89 7.82 -9.34
CA LYS A 129 1.04 9.02 -9.56
C LYS A 129 -0.34 8.86 -8.92
N LYS A 130 -0.98 7.69 -9.09
CA LYS A 130 -2.28 7.38 -8.46
C LYS A 130 -2.20 7.44 -6.93
N ALA A 131 -1.17 6.83 -6.33
CA ALA A 131 -0.95 6.89 -4.88
C ALA A 131 -0.74 8.33 -4.39
N MET A 132 0.07 9.11 -5.09
CA MET A 132 0.34 10.51 -4.76
C MET A 132 -0.92 11.36 -4.78
N LYS A 133 -1.74 11.24 -5.82
CA LYS A 133 -3.01 11.98 -5.93
C LYS A 133 -3.90 11.74 -4.71
N ILE A 134 -4.01 10.48 -4.28
CA ILE A 134 -4.81 10.13 -3.12
C ILE A 134 -4.22 10.73 -1.83
N TYR A 135 -2.90 10.69 -1.65
CA TYR A 135 -2.27 11.31 -0.49
C TYR A 135 -2.51 12.83 -0.44
N GLU A 136 -2.51 13.51 -1.58
CA GLU A 136 -2.81 14.94 -1.68
C GLU A 136 -4.27 15.27 -1.32
N GLU A 137 -5.21 14.42 -1.75
CA GLU A 137 -6.63 14.56 -1.40
C GLU A 137 -6.88 14.35 0.10
N VAL A 138 -6.21 13.37 0.73
CA VAL A 138 -6.39 13.08 2.16
C VAL A 138 -5.67 14.10 3.05
N TYR A 139 -4.51 14.59 2.63
CA TYR A 139 -3.67 15.47 3.42
C TYR A 139 -3.44 16.80 2.69
N PRO A 140 -4.47 17.67 2.62
CA PRO A 140 -4.37 18.94 1.93
C PRO A 140 -3.29 19.84 2.55
N PRO A 141 -2.80 20.85 1.78
CA PRO A 141 -1.79 21.77 2.23
C PRO A 141 -2.11 22.37 3.61
N GLY A 142 -1.20 22.24 4.57
CA GLY A 142 -1.37 22.74 5.94
C GLY A 142 -1.76 21.66 6.97
N HIS A 143 -2.18 20.46 6.55
CA HIS A 143 -2.46 19.37 7.48
C HIS A 143 -1.16 18.92 8.22
N PRO A 144 -1.16 18.67 9.54
CA PRO A 144 0.06 18.28 10.28
C PRO A 144 0.80 17.06 9.70
N ARG A 145 0.07 16.08 9.16
CA ARG A 145 0.65 14.92 8.44
C ARG A 145 1.11 15.21 7.00
N SER A 146 0.65 16.28 6.36
CA SER A 146 1.12 16.66 5.01
C SER A 146 2.63 16.94 5.02
N LYS A 147 3.14 17.60 6.08
CA LYS A 147 4.55 17.96 6.23
C LYS A 147 5.47 16.78 6.54
N LYS A 148 5.01 15.79 7.33
CA LYS A 148 5.85 14.68 7.84
C LYS A 148 5.87 13.44 6.96
N THR A 149 4.80 13.14 6.23
CA THR A 149 4.67 11.85 5.54
C THR A 149 4.61 12.02 4.01
N ILE A 150 4.17 13.16 3.50
CA ILE A 150 3.91 13.39 2.07
C ILE A 150 4.30 14.83 1.67
N SER A 151 5.50 15.27 2.03
CA SER A 151 6.02 16.42 1.30
C SER A 151 6.18 15.97 -0.16
N LYS A 152 5.64 16.72 -1.14
CA LYS A 152 5.83 16.42 -2.57
C LYS A 152 7.28 16.04 -2.85
N ARG A 153 8.21 16.77 -2.24
CA ARG A 153 9.66 16.53 -2.28
C ARG A 153 10.08 15.16 -1.74
N SER A 154 9.54 14.70 -0.61
CA SER A 154 9.81 13.37 -0.06
C SER A 154 9.33 12.25 -0.99
N TYR A 155 8.14 12.40 -1.57
CA TYR A 155 7.61 11.40 -2.51
C TYR A 155 8.37 11.41 -3.83
N THR A 156 8.73 12.59 -4.36
CA THR A 156 9.60 12.75 -5.54
C THR A 156 10.98 12.10 -5.32
N ILE A 157 11.55 12.21 -4.12
CA ILE A 157 12.80 11.52 -3.76
C ILE A 157 12.61 9.99 -3.85
N GLN A 158 11.51 9.47 -3.31
CA GLN A 158 11.19 8.05 -3.33
C GLN A 158 11.06 7.50 -4.77
N ILE A 159 10.38 8.23 -5.67
CA ILE A 159 10.17 7.80 -7.06
C ILE A 159 11.29 8.24 -8.02
N ARG A 160 12.32 8.94 -7.54
CA ARG A 160 13.44 9.42 -8.36
C ARG A 160 14.12 8.32 -9.19
N PRO A 161 14.33 7.09 -8.67
CA PRO A 161 14.87 6.00 -9.49
C PRO A 161 13.94 5.62 -10.65
N VAL A 162 12.62 5.61 -10.42
CA VAL A 162 11.60 5.34 -11.45
C VAL A 162 11.65 6.42 -12.52
N LEU A 163 11.63 7.70 -12.13
CA LEU A 163 11.72 8.83 -13.07
C LEU A 163 13.00 8.76 -13.90
N ARG A 164 14.15 8.49 -13.29
CA ARG A 164 15.39 8.29 -14.04
C ARG A 164 15.30 7.14 -15.03
N ALA A 165 14.66 6.03 -14.65
CA ALA A 165 14.54 4.86 -15.51
C ALA A 165 13.59 5.11 -16.69
N VAL A 166 12.44 5.77 -16.47
CA VAL A 166 11.48 6.17 -17.52
C VAL A 166 12.11 7.14 -18.51
N PHE A 167 12.80 8.17 -18.01
CA PHE A 167 13.37 9.22 -18.84
C PHE A 167 14.79 8.92 -19.33
N SER A 168 15.36 7.76 -18.99
CA SER A 168 16.67 7.34 -19.44
C SER A 168 16.66 7.10 -20.96
N PRO A 169 17.58 7.70 -21.74
CA PRO A 169 17.67 7.46 -23.17
C PRO A 169 17.98 5.98 -23.49
N TYR A 170 18.57 5.24 -22.56
CA TYR A 170 18.95 3.82 -22.73
C TYR A 170 17.80 2.83 -22.51
N ASN A 171 16.69 3.24 -21.89
CA ASN A 171 15.51 2.39 -21.69
C ASN A 171 14.41 2.64 -22.73
N LYS A 172 14.62 3.57 -23.68
CA LYS A 172 13.66 3.91 -24.73
C LYS A 172 13.67 2.87 -25.86
N GLY A 173 13.13 1.69 -25.56
CA GLY A 173 12.86 0.62 -26.52
C GLY A 173 11.49 0.70 -27.20
N SER A 174 10.68 1.74 -26.97
CA SER A 174 9.41 1.91 -27.67
C SER A 174 8.97 3.37 -27.71
N ASN A 175 8.92 3.92 -28.93
CA ASN A 175 8.17 5.10 -29.38
C ASN A 175 7.60 6.02 -28.29
N THR A 176 8.35 7.04 -27.90
CA THR A 176 7.79 8.39 -27.68
C THR A 176 8.90 9.43 -27.87
N ALA A 177 8.62 10.35 -28.79
CA ALA A 177 9.43 11.52 -29.04
C ALA A 177 9.67 12.30 -27.74
N VAL A 178 10.91 12.75 -27.60
CA VAL A 178 11.43 13.75 -26.65
C VAL A 178 10.34 14.62 -26.02
N CYS A 179 9.96 14.32 -24.77
CA CYS A 179 9.25 15.26 -23.92
C CYS A 179 10.19 15.70 -22.80
N SER A 180 11.13 16.58 -23.15
CA SER A 180 12.05 17.27 -22.24
C SER A 180 11.35 18.39 -21.44
N ILE A 181 10.03 18.33 -21.25
CA ILE A 181 9.22 19.42 -20.69
C ILE A 181 8.63 19.08 -19.31
N GLU A 182 8.61 17.81 -18.87
CA GLU A 182 7.99 17.45 -17.58
C GLU A 182 8.93 17.42 -16.37
N TYR A 183 10.25 17.41 -16.56
CA TYR A 183 11.19 17.44 -15.41
C TYR A 183 11.11 18.74 -14.61
N ASP A 184 10.76 19.85 -15.26
CA ASP A 184 10.71 21.19 -14.66
C ASP A 184 9.36 21.50 -13.98
N ASN A 185 8.26 20.89 -14.42
CA ASN A 185 6.94 21.12 -13.81
C ASN A 185 6.73 20.38 -12.47
N ILE A 186 7.61 19.43 -12.12
CA ILE A 186 7.56 18.68 -10.86
C ILE A 186 8.56 19.25 -9.83
N THR A 187 9.49 20.12 -10.26
CA THR A 187 10.61 20.62 -9.45
C THR A 187 10.57 22.10 -9.01
N PRO A 188 9.43 22.83 -8.86
CA PRO A 188 9.53 24.19 -8.34
C PRO A 188 9.98 24.29 -6.87
N ALA A 189 10.14 23.18 -6.14
CA ALA A 189 10.50 23.18 -4.71
C ALA A 189 12.00 22.92 -4.42
N LEU A 190 12.89 23.10 -5.41
CA LEU A 190 14.34 22.88 -5.27
C LEU A 190 15.23 24.11 -5.55
N ARG A 191 14.66 25.31 -5.58
CA ARG A 191 15.44 26.55 -5.43
C ARG A 191 15.24 27.14 -4.04
#